data_AF-A0A1Q3BPA0-F1
#
_entry.id   AF-A0A1Q3BPA0-F1
#
_cell.length_a   1.000
_cell.length_b   1.000
_cell.length_c   1.000
_cell.angle_alpha   90.00
_cell.angle_beta   90.00
_cell.angle_gamma   90.00
#
_symmetry.space_group_name_H-M   'P 1'
#
loop_
_entity.id
_entity.type
_entity.pdbx_description
1 polymer ?
#
loop_
_entity_poly.entity_id
_entity_poly.type
_entity_poly.pdbx_seq_one_letter_code
_entity_poly.pdbx_strand_id
1 'polypeptide(L)'
;MNNQSRHNDDVSEFKVPFFSGEDFPYWKSRMEIYLKSREFRNWLSVKNGPHTPMKLNDKNELISKPEDEWDEDDFRKLTIDNKALNILLVSLDKTEYNLVRRCTSAHEVWKLLILTHEGTEQVKNAKLAILNREYELFKMQP
;
A
#
# COMPACT_ATOMS: atom_id res chain seq x y z
N MET A 1 -1.85 45.94 28.00
CA MET A 1 -2.92 45.26 28.76
C MET A 1 -3.51 44.17 27.88
N ASN A 2 -3.35 42.93 28.33
CA ASN A 2 -4.14 41.71 28.08
C ASN A 2 -5.45 41.88 27.28
N ASN A 3 -5.86 40.94 26.42
CA ASN A 3 -5.95 39.52 26.76
C ASN A 3 -5.98 38.57 25.54
N GLN A 4 -5.41 37.40 25.81
CA GLN A 4 -5.46 36.12 25.12
C GLN A 4 -6.79 35.73 24.45
N SER A 5 -6.64 35.03 23.32
CA SER A 5 -7.42 33.84 22.95
C SER A 5 -6.47 32.93 22.16
N ARG A 6 -5.65 32.14 22.86
CA ARG A 6 -5.89 30.71 23.24
C ARG A 6 -5.76 29.74 22.05
N HIS A 7 -4.83 28.81 22.27
CA HIS A 7 -4.45 27.61 21.54
C HIS A 7 -5.50 26.99 20.62
N ASN A 8 -5.01 26.49 19.48
CA ASN A 8 -5.37 25.18 18.94
C ASN A 8 -4.09 24.46 18.50
N ASP A 9 -3.26 24.08 19.48
CA ASP A 9 -2.38 22.91 19.32
C ASP A 9 -3.22 21.67 19.69
N ASP A 10 -4.04 21.19 18.75
CA ASP A 10 -4.71 19.88 18.77
C ASP A 10 -5.48 19.79 17.43
N VAL A 11 -5.01 19.13 16.37
CA VAL A 11 -4.51 17.76 16.23
C VAL A 11 -3.47 17.79 15.11
N SER A 12 -2.19 17.56 15.40
CA SER A 12 -1.24 17.14 14.35
C SER A 12 -1.67 15.75 13.91
N GLU A 13 -2.69 15.67 13.05
CA GLU A 13 -3.00 14.45 12.31
C GLU A 13 -1.67 13.94 11.76
N PHE A 14 -1.30 12.71 12.11
CA PHE A 14 -0.07 12.10 11.62
C PHE A 14 0.01 12.33 10.11
N LYS A 15 1.00 13.11 9.68
CA LYS A 15 1.17 13.46 8.26
C LYS A 15 1.43 12.16 7.50
N VAL A 16 0.81 12.02 6.33
CA VAL A 16 1.04 10.88 5.43
C VAL A 16 2.56 10.74 5.19
N PRO A 17 3.17 9.56 5.39
CA PRO A 17 4.60 9.35 5.17
C PRO A 17 4.96 9.60 3.70
N PHE A 18 5.77 10.63 3.42
CA PHE A 18 6.15 10.98 2.05
C PHE A 18 7.28 10.09 1.52
N PHE A 19 7.25 9.76 0.23
CA PHE A 19 8.25 8.96 -0.46
C PHE A 19 8.86 9.71 -1.64
N SER A 20 10.18 9.89 -1.59
CA SER A 20 10.98 10.54 -2.63
C SER A 20 11.79 9.55 -3.49
N GLY A 21 11.50 8.24 -3.39
CA GLY A 21 12.34 7.19 -3.98
C GLY A 21 13.51 6.72 -3.09
N GLU A 22 13.78 7.42 -1.98
CA GLU A 22 14.86 7.06 -1.05
C GLU A 22 14.35 6.25 0.16
N ASP A 23 15.17 5.28 0.60
CA ASP A 23 14.91 4.40 1.74
C ASP A 23 13.50 3.77 1.73
N PHE A 24 13.22 3.00 0.67
CA PHE A 24 11.94 2.30 0.52
C PHE A 24 11.58 1.41 1.73
N PRO A 25 12.49 0.62 2.34
CA PRO A 25 12.16 -0.17 3.53
C PRO A 25 11.64 0.67 4.70
N TYR A 26 12.23 1.85 4.94
CA TYR A 26 11.75 2.80 5.94
C TYR A 26 10.36 3.32 5.60
N TRP A 27 10.17 3.86 4.38
CA TRP A 27 8.89 4.41 3.95
C TRP A 27 7.78 3.34 4.00
N LYS A 28 8.05 2.14 3.50
CA LYS A 28 7.12 1.01 3.48
C LYS A 28 6.63 0.68 4.89
N SER A 29 7.54 0.56 5.84
CA SER A 29 7.21 0.27 7.24
C SER A 29 6.34 1.37 7.87
N ARG A 30 6.67 2.64 7.58
CA ARG A 30 5.89 3.80 8.07
C ARG A 30 4.51 3.86 7.43
N MET A 31 4.40 3.61 6.13
CA MET A 31 3.15 3.63 5.39
C MET A 31 2.20 2.52 5.83
N GLU A 32 2.72 1.31 6.06
CA GLU A 32 1.92 0.19 6.58
C GLU A 32 1.31 0.51 7.95
N ILE A 33 2.11 1.04 8.88
CA ILE A 33 1.62 1.45 10.20
C ILE A 33 0.61 2.59 10.07
N TYR A 34 0.86 3.55 9.18
CA TYR A 34 -0.04 4.67 8.93
C TYR A 34 -1.41 4.23 8.41
N LEU A 35 -1.45 3.33 7.42
CA LEU A 35 -2.70 2.78 6.89
C LEU A 35 -3.47 2.03 7.98
N LYS A 36 -2.77 1.20 8.79
CA LYS A 36 -3.37 0.47 9.90
C LYS A 36 -3.95 1.38 10.98
N SER A 37 -3.26 2.48 11.31
CA SER A 37 -3.71 3.41 12.35
C SER A 37 -4.88 4.29 11.91
N ARG A 38 -4.99 4.60 10.61
CA ARG A 38 -6.14 5.32 10.05
C ARG A 38 -7.39 4.46 10.02
N GLU A 39 -7.30 3.29 9.40
CA GLU A 39 -8.37 2.28 9.43
C GLU A 39 -7.76 0.96 8.97
N PHE A 40 -7.80 -0.07 9.82
CA PHE A 40 -7.17 -1.37 9.50
C PHE A 40 -7.66 -1.97 8.17
N ARG A 41 -8.90 -1.67 7.77
CA ARG A 41 -9.48 -2.11 6.48
C ARG A 41 -8.76 -1.50 5.27
N ASN A 42 -8.16 -0.31 5.38
CA ASN A 42 -7.32 0.27 4.33
C ASN A 42 -6.12 -0.63 4.04
N TRP A 43 -5.43 -1.10 5.09
CA TRP A 43 -4.31 -2.01 4.95
C TRP A 43 -4.73 -3.36 4.35
N LEU A 44 -5.90 -3.88 4.73
CA LEU A 44 -6.41 -5.11 4.13
C LEU A 44 -6.70 -4.96 2.63
N SER A 45 -7.24 -3.82 2.19
CA SER A 45 -7.43 -3.53 0.75
C SER A 45 -6.09 -3.51 0.01
N VAL A 46 -5.10 -2.81 0.56
CA VAL A 46 -3.74 -2.75 0.01
C VAL A 46 -3.08 -4.13 -0.07
N LYS A 47 -3.27 -4.98 0.95
CA LYS A 47 -2.65 -6.31 0.99
C LYS A 47 -3.34 -7.31 0.07
N ASN A 48 -4.67 -7.33 0.06
CA ASN A 48 -5.44 -8.43 -0.53
C ASN A 48 -6.03 -8.10 -1.91
N GLY A 49 -6.09 -6.82 -2.27
CA GLY A 49 -6.79 -6.36 -3.47
C GLY A 49 -8.08 -5.61 -3.14
N PRO A 50 -8.57 -4.81 -4.10
CA PRO A 50 -9.86 -4.13 -3.96
C PRO A 50 -11.01 -5.14 -3.89
N HIS A 51 -12.12 -4.71 -3.29
CA HIS A 51 -13.36 -5.46 -3.38
C HIS A 51 -13.86 -5.51 -4.82
N THR A 52 -14.31 -6.70 -5.25
CA THR A 52 -14.97 -6.89 -6.54
C THR A 52 -16.41 -7.32 -6.24
N PRO A 53 -17.42 -6.49 -6.53
CA PRO A 53 -18.82 -6.86 -6.37
C PRO A 53 -19.17 -8.06 -7.26
N MET A 54 -19.67 -9.14 -6.66
CA MET A 54 -20.04 -10.38 -7.35
C MET A 54 -21.47 -10.79 -6.99
N LYS A 55 -22.12 -11.51 -7.91
CA LYS A 55 -23.44 -12.14 -7.70
C LYS A 55 -23.47 -13.55 -8.29
N LEU A 56 -24.43 -14.36 -7.89
CA LEU A 56 -24.73 -15.63 -8.56
C LEU A 56 -25.67 -15.39 -9.72
N ASN A 57 -25.38 -15.99 -10.88
CA ASN A 57 -26.32 -16.03 -11.99
C ASN A 57 -27.31 -17.20 -11.83
N ASP A 58 -28.25 -17.33 -12.78
CA ASP A 58 -29.27 -18.40 -12.81
C ASP A 58 -28.67 -19.82 -12.87
N LYS A 59 -27.37 -19.95 -13.15
CA LYS A 59 -26.62 -21.21 -13.22
C LYS A 59 -25.75 -21.46 -11.98
N ASN A 60 -25.92 -20.67 -10.92
CA ASN A 60 -25.10 -20.72 -9.70
C ASN A 60 -23.60 -20.42 -9.93
N GLU A 61 -23.26 -19.67 -10.97
CA GLU A 61 -21.89 -19.22 -11.25
C GLU A 61 -21.66 -17.84 -10.65
N LEU A 62 -20.48 -17.61 -10.06
CA LEU A 62 -20.09 -16.31 -9.51
C LEU A 62 -19.67 -15.37 -10.66
N ILE A 63 -20.45 -14.33 -10.91
CA ILE A 63 -20.20 -13.33 -11.96
C ILE A 63 -20.08 -11.93 -11.36
N SER A 64 -19.43 -11.02 -12.08
CA SER A 64 -19.37 -9.61 -11.68
C SER A 64 -20.77 -9.01 -11.61
N LYS A 65 -21.03 -8.32 -10.51
CA LYS A 65 -22.27 -7.58 -10.30
C LYS A 65 -22.19 -6.26 -11.08
N PRO A 66 -23.18 -5.91 -11.93
CA PRO A 66 -23.19 -4.64 -12.64
C PRO A 66 -23.39 -3.47 -11.65
N GLU A 67 -22.90 -2.27 -12.00
CA GLU A 67 -22.82 -1.13 -11.06
C GLU A 67 -24.17 -0.67 -10.52
N ASP A 68 -25.24 -0.81 -11.30
CA ASP A 68 -26.61 -0.47 -10.95
C ASP A 68 -27.21 -1.40 -9.88
N GLU A 69 -26.60 -2.58 -9.67
CA GLU A 69 -27.02 -3.55 -8.65
C GLU A 69 -26.16 -3.49 -7.38
N TRP A 70 -25.13 -2.64 -7.34
CA TRP A 70 -24.24 -2.54 -6.17
C TRP A 70 -25.00 -2.11 -4.92
N ASP A 71 -24.73 -2.80 -3.82
CA ASP A 71 -25.32 -2.50 -2.52
C ASP A 71 -24.42 -1.56 -1.69
N GLU A 72 -24.94 -1.11 -0.54
CA GLU A 72 -24.20 -0.21 0.34
C GLU A 72 -22.88 -0.82 0.84
N ASP A 73 -22.81 -2.14 0.99
CA ASP A 73 -21.58 -2.82 1.41
C ASP A 73 -20.52 -2.84 0.31
N ASP A 74 -20.93 -3.03 -0.96
CA ASP A 74 -20.07 -2.90 -2.14
C ASP A 74 -19.45 -1.50 -2.20
N PHE A 75 -20.28 -0.45 -2.16
CA PHE A 75 -19.82 0.94 -2.18
C PHE A 75 -18.89 1.25 -1.00
N ARG A 76 -19.23 0.76 0.20
CA ARG A 76 -18.42 0.93 1.40
C ARG A 76 -17.04 0.31 1.24
N LYS A 77 -16.94 -0.90 0.67
CA LYS A 77 -15.66 -1.58 0.44
C LYS A 77 -14.84 -0.93 -0.68
N LEU A 78 -15.47 -0.51 -1.77
CA LEU A 78 -14.80 0.23 -2.85
C LEU A 78 -14.27 1.58 -2.36
N THR A 79 -15.00 2.24 -1.46
CA THR A 79 -14.56 3.50 -0.83
C THR A 79 -13.31 3.29 0.04
N ILE A 80 -13.18 2.14 0.71
CA ILE A 80 -11.98 1.80 1.49
C ILE A 80 -10.77 1.68 0.56
N ASP A 81 -10.90 1.01 -0.59
CA ASP A 81 -9.79 0.92 -1.54
C ASP A 81 -9.41 2.30 -2.09
N ASN A 82 -10.39 3.11 -2.48
CA ASN A 82 -10.15 4.47 -2.98
C ASN A 82 -9.47 5.36 -1.94
N LYS A 83 -9.84 5.25 -0.65
CA LYS A 83 -9.15 5.96 0.43
C LYS A 83 -7.69 5.53 0.55
N ALA A 84 -7.43 4.22 0.52
CA ALA A 84 -6.06 3.70 0.58
C ALA A 84 -5.24 4.09 -0.65
N LEU A 85 -5.85 4.04 -1.84
CA LEU A 85 -5.25 4.48 -3.10
C LEU A 85 -4.88 5.95 -3.03
N ASN A 86 -5.80 6.81 -2.58
CA ASN A 86 -5.53 8.24 -2.41
C ASN A 86 -4.36 8.47 -1.44
N ILE A 87 -4.35 7.81 -0.27
CA ILE A 87 -3.25 7.91 0.70
C ILE A 87 -1.91 7.54 0.05
N LEU A 88 -1.87 6.45 -0.72
CA LEU A 88 -0.65 6.05 -1.43
C LEU A 88 -0.26 7.11 -2.46
N LEU A 89 -1.15 7.55 -3.34
CA LEU A 89 -0.80 8.47 -4.42
C LEU A 89 -0.32 9.84 -3.91
N VAL A 90 -0.96 10.42 -2.88
CA VAL A 90 -0.53 11.72 -2.31
C VAL A 90 0.77 11.63 -1.52
N SER A 91 1.19 10.42 -1.17
CA SER A 91 2.44 10.17 -0.46
C SER A 91 3.66 10.14 -1.37
N LEU A 92 3.48 10.06 -2.69
CA LEU A 92 4.55 9.91 -3.65
C LEU A 92 5.02 11.25 -4.18
N ASP A 93 6.32 11.35 -4.44
CA ASP A 93 6.83 12.40 -5.31
C ASP A 93 6.37 12.20 -6.77
N LYS A 94 6.73 13.15 -7.64
CA LYS A 94 6.32 13.12 -9.05
C LYS A 94 6.90 11.91 -9.81
N THR A 95 8.12 11.50 -9.50
CA THR A 95 8.80 10.41 -10.19
C THR A 95 8.14 9.09 -9.84
N GLU A 96 7.97 8.84 -8.55
CA GLU A 96 7.32 7.66 -8.00
C GLU A 96 5.84 7.57 -8.40
N TYR A 97 5.13 8.70 -8.38
CA TYR A 97 3.76 8.77 -8.89
C TYR A 97 3.68 8.34 -10.36
N ASN A 98 4.62 8.80 -11.21
CA ASN A 98 4.61 8.46 -12.63
C ASN A 98 4.80 6.97 -12.91
N LEU A 99 5.47 6.23 -12.02
CA LEU A 99 5.61 4.78 -12.09
C LEU A 99 4.25 4.09 -11.92
N VAL A 100 3.44 4.58 -10.98
CA VAL A 100 2.19 3.92 -10.56
C VAL A 100 0.93 4.56 -11.13
N ARG A 101 1.03 5.65 -11.91
CA ARG A 101 -0.11 6.46 -12.40
C ARG A 101 -1.18 5.71 -13.20
N ARG A 102 -0.88 4.50 -13.68
CA ARG A 102 -1.81 3.63 -14.43
C ARG A 102 -2.49 2.58 -13.56
N CYS A 103 -2.05 2.43 -12.30
CA CYS A 103 -2.70 1.56 -11.33
C CYS A 103 -4.07 2.12 -10.98
N THR A 104 -5.03 1.22 -10.80
CA THR A 104 -6.44 1.54 -10.54
C THR A 104 -6.88 1.16 -9.13
N SER A 105 -6.03 0.43 -8.39
CA SER A 105 -6.27 0.04 -7.00
C SER A 105 -5.08 0.29 -6.10
N ALA A 106 -5.34 0.41 -4.79
CA ALA A 106 -4.29 0.59 -3.80
C ALA A 106 -3.30 -0.60 -3.77
N HIS A 107 -3.82 -1.81 -4.02
CA HIS A 107 -3.03 -3.04 -4.11
C HIS A 107 -2.03 -3.03 -5.27
N GLU A 108 -2.45 -2.58 -6.45
CA GLU A 108 -1.58 -2.47 -7.62
C GLU A 108 -0.44 -1.50 -7.40
N VAL A 109 -0.73 -0.32 -6.82
CA VAL A 109 0.29 0.68 -6.46
C VAL A 109 1.31 0.07 -5.51
N TRP A 110 0.84 -0.55 -4.42
CA TRP A 110 1.72 -1.15 -3.41
C TRP A 110 2.60 -2.26 -3.97
N LYS A 111 2.01 -3.16 -4.77
CA LYS A 111 2.76 -4.23 -5.44
C LYS A 111 3.83 -3.69 -6.38
N LEU A 112 3.49 -2.70 -7.19
CA LEU A 112 4.42 -2.14 -8.17
C LEU A 112 5.58 -1.43 -7.47
N LEU A 113 5.32 -0.69 -6.39
CA LEU A 113 6.37 -0.07 -5.58
C LEU A 113 7.31 -1.11 -4.96
N ILE A 114 6.77 -2.20 -4.38
CA ILE A 114 7.60 -3.31 -3.86
C ILE A 114 8.45 -3.91 -4.97
N LEU A 115 7.85 -4.20 -6.12
CA LEU A 115 8.54 -4.82 -7.25
C LEU A 115 9.69 -3.94 -7.76
N THR A 116 9.45 -2.63 -7.88
CA THR A 116 10.44 -1.67 -8.38
C THR A 116 11.60 -1.48 -7.39
N HIS A 117 11.31 -1.33 -6.09
CA HIS A 117 12.31 -0.91 -5.10
C HIS A 117 12.99 -2.07 -4.36
N GLU A 118 12.31 -3.19 -4.18
CA GLU A 118 12.91 -4.39 -3.55
C GLU A 118 13.31 -5.47 -4.55
N GLY A 119 12.88 -5.33 -5.81
CA GLY A 119 13.06 -6.34 -6.86
C GLY A 119 12.13 -7.54 -6.68
N THR A 120 12.31 -8.54 -7.54
CA THR A 120 11.54 -9.78 -7.47
C THR A 120 12.09 -10.73 -6.41
N GLU A 121 11.26 -11.64 -5.92
CA GLU A 121 11.66 -12.70 -5.00
C GLU A 121 12.80 -13.57 -5.59
N GLN A 122 12.84 -13.76 -6.92
CA GLN A 122 13.96 -14.47 -7.57
C GLN A 122 15.30 -13.74 -7.38
N VAL A 123 15.31 -12.41 -7.53
CA VAL A 123 16.53 -11.60 -7.35
C VAL A 123 16.97 -11.60 -5.89
N LYS A 124 16.02 -11.52 -4.95
CA LYS A 124 16.31 -11.62 -3.52
C LYS A 124 16.90 -12.98 -3.14
N ASN A 125 16.32 -14.07 -3.64
CA ASN A 125 16.79 -15.43 -3.39
C ASN A 125 18.17 -15.68 -4.01
N ALA A 126 18.44 -15.15 -5.21
CA ALA A 126 19.76 -15.24 -5.83
C ALA A 126 20.84 -14.53 -4.99
N LYS A 127 20.55 -13.32 -4.48
CA LYS A 127 21.46 -12.59 -3.59
C LYS A 127 21.73 -13.35 -2.28
N LEU A 128 20.70 -13.92 -1.67
CA LEU A 128 20.85 -14.76 -0.46
C LEU A 128 21.71 -16.00 -0.73
N ALA A 129 21.53 -16.67 -1.87
CA ALA A 129 22.34 -17.82 -2.25
C ALA A 129 23.82 -17.47 -2.44
N ILE A 130 24.11 -16.31 -3.06
CA ILE A 130 25.48 -15.80 -3.21
C ILE A 130 26.09 -15.49 -1.84
N LEU A 131 25.38 -14.74 -0.98
CA LEU A 131 25.84 -14.40 0.37
C LEU A 131 26.11 -15.64 1.21
N ASN A 132 25.23 -16.64 1.17
CA ASN A 132 25.44 -17.92 1.85
C ASN A 132 26.68 -18.63 1.32
N ARG A 133 26.89 -18.66 0.00
CA ARG A 133 28.09 -19.25 -0.59
C ARG A 133 29.37 -18.53 -0.15
N GLU A 134 29.37 -17.20 -0.15
CA GLU A 134 30.51 -16.40 0.32
C GLU A 134 30.79 -16.61 1.82
N TYR A 135 29.74 -16.70 2.63
CA TYR A 135 29.85 -16.99 4.06
C TYR A 135 30.44 -18.38 4.34
N GLU A 136 29.98 -19.41 3.63
CA GLU A 136 30.55 -20.76 3.72
C GLU A 136 32.02 -20.78 3.27
N LEU A 137 32.35 -20.08 2.16
CA LEU A 137 33.74 -19.95 1.70
C LEU A 137 34.63 -19.23 2.71
N PHE A 138 34.11 -18.23 3.42
CA PHE A 138 34.84 -17.51 4.47
C PHE A 138 35.10 -18.39 5.69
N LYS A 139 34.12 -19.21 6.09
CA LYS A 139 34.26 -20.18 7.19
C LYS A 139 35.23 -21.33 6.88
N MET A 140 35.45 -21.62 5.61
CA MET A 140 36.34 -22.69 5.15
C MET A 140 37.81 -22.25 5.00
N GLN A 141 38.14 -20.98 5.27
CA GLN A 141 39.54 -20.54 5.30
C GLN A 141 40.22 -20.98 6.62
N PRO A 142 41.39 -21.66 6.59
CA PRO A 142 42.10 -22.13 7.78
C PRO A 142 42.67 -21.03 8.67
#